data_AF-A0A3C0BE62-F1
#
_entry.id   AF-A0A3C0BE62-F1
#
_cell.length_a   1.000
_cell.length_b   1.000
_cell.length_c   1.000
_cell.angle_alpha   90.00
_cell.angle_beta   90.00
_cell.angle_gamma   90.00
#
_symmetry.space_group_name_H-M   'P 1'
#
loop_
_entity.id
_entity.type
_entity.pdbx_description
1 polymer ?
#
loop_
_entity_poly.entity_id
_entity_poly.type
_entity_poly.pdbx_seq_one_letter_code
_entity_poly.pdbx_strand_id
1 'polypeptide(L)' 'MQVILECTEHKASGMPGTSRYITTKNKKNTPERLEIKKYNPILKKVTVHK' A
#
# COMPACT_ATOMS: atom_id res chain seq x y z
N MET A 1 -11.26 -3.35 11.18
CA MET A 1 -10.36 -4.50 10.91
C MET A 1 -9.02 -3.97 10.45
N GLN A 2 -7.93 -4.50 10.96
CA GLN A 2 -6.58 -4.12 10.52
C GLN A 2 -6.30 -4.68 9.12
N VAL A 3 -5.71 -3.86 8.26
CA VAL A 3 -5.29 -4.21 6.90
C VAL A 3 -3.88 -3.70 6.66
N ILE A 4 -3.17 -4.39 5.77
CA ILE A 4 -1.83 -4.02 5.35
C ILE A 4 -1.92 -3.60 3.89
N LEU A 5 -1.43 -2.40 3.57
CA LEU A 5 -1.34 -1.87 2.22
C LEU A 5 0.09 -2.04 1.74
N GLU A 6 0.30 -2.81 0.68
CA GLU A 6 1.60 -3.07 0.07
C GLU A 6 1.75 -2.29 -1.25
N CYS A 7 2.92 -1.73 -1.50
CA CYS A 7 3.20 -1.00 -2.74
C CYS A 7 3.18 -1.94 -3.95
N THR A 8 2.33 -1.66 -4.94
CA THR A 8 2.19 -2.48 -6.16
C THR A 8 3.37 -2.31 -7.12
N GLU A 9 3.87 -1.09 -7.24
CA GLU A 9 4.97 -0.73 -8.16
C GLU A 9 6.34 -1.25 -7.69
N HIS A 10 6.47 -1.70 -6.44
CA HIS A 10 7.77 -2.02 -5.86
C HIS A 10 8.33 -3.33 -6.41
N LYS A 11 7.48 -4.33 -6.64
CA LYS A 11 7.89 -5.64 -7.19
C LYS A 11 8.53 -5.54 -8.58
N ALA A 12 8.14 -4.54 -9.37
CA ALA A 12 8.68 -4.32 -10.71
C ALA A 12 9.99 -3.50 -10.70
N SER A 13 10.33 -2.85 -9.60
CA SER A 13 11.47 -1.92 -9.54
C SER A 13 12.83 -2.57 -9.34
N GLY A 14 12.88 -3.87 -9.02
CA GLY A 14 14.14 -4.59 -8.78
C GLY A 14 14.92 -4.13 -7.54
N MET A 15 14.38 -3.21 -6.74
CA MET A 15 15.03 -2.72 -5.53
C MET A 15 14.74 -3.60 -4.32
N PRO A 16 15.71 -3.75 -3.40
CA PRO A 16 15.50 -4.49 -2.17
C PRO A 16 14.57 -3.73 -1.21
N GLY A 17 13.60 -4.45 -0.64
CA GLY A 17 12.67 -3.92 0.35
C GLY A 17 11.21 -4.05 -0.06
N THR A 18 10.30 -3.57 0.79
CA THR A 18 8.88 -3.43 0.45
C THR A 18 8.27 -2.33 1.31
N SER A 19 7.60 -1.37 0.67
CA SER A 19 6.83 -0.35 1.40
C SER A 19 5.47 -0.91 1.81
N ARG A 20 5.23 -0.93 3.12
CA ARG A 20 3.99 -1.43 3.73
C ARG A 20 3.46 -0.44 4.74
N TYR A 21 2.14 -0.24 4.72
CA TYR A 21 1.41 0.57 5.69
C TYR A 21 0.37 -0.25 6.41
N ILE A 22 0.28 -0.07 7.72
CA ILE A 22 -0.75 -0.69 8.55
C ILE A 22 -1.85 0.35 8.77
N THR A 23 -3.07 0.02 8.37
CA THR A 23 -4.24 0.88 8.59
C THR A 23 -5.42 0.04 9.06
N THR A 24 -6.47 0.71 9.51
CA THR A 24 -7.73 0.05 9.84
C THR A 24 -8.76 0.39 8.76
N LYS A 25 -9.52 -0.62 8.32
CA LYS A 25 -10.69 -0.40 7.45
C LYS A 25 -11.96 -0.88 8.13
N ASN A 26 -13.06 -0.20 7.82
CA ASN A 26 -14.40 -0.63 8.18
C ASN A 26 -14.98 -1.48 7.05
N LYS A 27 -15.13 -2.79 7.28
CA LYS A 27 -15.67 -3.74 6.30
C LYS A 27 -17.13 -3.47 5.94
N LYS A 28 -17.93 -2.86 6.84
CA LYS A 28 -19.35 -2.56 6.57
C LYS A 28 -19.51 -1.40 5.59
N ASN A 29 -18.74 -0.34 5.78
CA ASN A 29 -18.85 0.88 4.96
C ASN A 29 -18.04 0.78 3.66
N THR A 30 -16.91 0.05 3.69
CA THR A 30 -16.01 -0.13 2.55
C THR A 30 -15.68 -1.62 2.40
N PRO A 31 -16.55 -2.38 1.71
CA PRO A 31 -16.36 -3.82 1.51
C PRO A 31 -15.20 -4.12 0.55
N GLU A 32 -15.00 -3.24 -0.43
CA GLU A 32 -13.99 -3.41 -1.49
C GLU A 32 -12.53 -3.32 -0.96
N ARG A 33 -11.60 -3.66 -1.84
CA ARG A 33 -10.17 -3.60 -1.55
C ARG A 33 -9.71 -2.14 -1.57
N LEU A 34 -8.96 -1.75 -0.54
CA LEU A 34 -8.55 -0.37 -0.34
C LEU A 34 -7.30 -0.11 -1.20
N GLU A 35 -7.40 0.84 -2.14
CA GLU A 35 -6.28 1.29 -2.97
C GLU A 35 -6.00 2.76 -2.68
N ILE A 36 -4.86 3.05 -2.05
CA ILE A 36 -4.50 4.42 -1.65
C ILE A 36 -3.12 4.75 -2.18
N LYS A 37 -2.98 5.96 -2.72
CA LYS A 37 -1.68 6.55 -3.05
C LYS A 37 -0.96 6.94 -1.75
N LYS A 38 0.16 6.29 -1.48
CA LYS A 38 1.04 6.60 -0.34
C LYS A 38 2.46 6.83 -0.85
N TYR A 39 3.22 7.60 -0.08
CA TYR A 39 4.62 7.83 -0.38
C TYR A 39 5.41 6.54 -0.16
N ASN A 40 6.17 6.08 -1.16
CA ASN A 40 7.09 4.97 -0.98
C ASN A 40 8.49 5.55 -0.64
N PRO A 41 9.04 5.29 0.56
CA PRO A 41 10.34 5.84 0.96
C PRO A 41 11.52 5.26 0.17
N ILE A 42 11.37 4.08 -0.43
CA ILE A 42 12.43 3.41 -1.19
C ILE A 42 12.52 4.01 -2.60
N LEU A 43 11.36 4.17 -3.27
CA LEU A 43 11.28 4.78 -4.60
C LEU A 43 11.29 6.32 -4.55
N LYS A 44 11.18 6.91 -3.35
CA LYS A 44 11.07 8.36 -3.10
C LYS A 44 9.97 9.06 -3.92
N LYS A 45 8.89 8.34 -4.21
CA LYS A 45 7.75 8.85 -4.99
C LYS A 45 6.44 8.33 -4.42
N VAL A 46 5.34 8.99 -4.77
CA VAL A 46 4.00 8.51 -4.41
C VAL A 46 3.62 7.36 -5.34
N THR A 47 3.28 6.22 -4.75
CA THR A 47 2.90 5.00 -5.47
C THR A 47 1.57 4.45 -4.96
N VAL A 48 0.94 3.59 -5.76
CA VAL A 48 -0.30 2.92 -5.36
C VAL A 48 0.00 1.79 -4.37
N HIS A 49 -0.73 1.76 -3.25
CA HIS A 49 -0.65 0.69 -2.25
C HIS A 49 -2.01 -0.01 -2.09
N LYS A 50 -2.00 -1.34 -2.04
CA LYS A 50 -3.18 -2.23 -2.11
C LYS A 50 -3.06 -3.46 -1.19
#